data_AF-A0A8T5LF62-F1
#
_entry.id   AF-A0A8T5LF62-F1
#
_cell.length_a   1.000
_cell.length_b   1.000
_cell.length_c   1.000
_cell.angle_alpha   90.00
_cell.angle_beta   90.00
_cell.angle_gamma   90.00
#
_symmetry.space_group_name_H-M   'P 1'
#
loop_
_entity.id
_entity.type
_entity.pdbx_description
1 polymer ?
#
loop_
_entity_poly.entity_id
_entity_poly.type
_entity_poly.pdbx_seq_one_letter_code
_entity_poly.pdbx_strand_id
1 'polypeptide(L)'
;MEDKKKEEDSIGIKNREGRKLSFPRVVASIFIALLILVFVFLVGYMVSFLNYQKIVSIQDTLKTDLLGTQISGELLKDCNEDAFNVFSEELDKAGALISVLETRFGKNDESVLEQKKTYTLIELQHFLAVKDYSNGCNKSINTILFFYSNDEAYGQRAGDIGK
;
A
#
# COMPACT_ATOMS: atom_id res chain seq x y z
N MET A 1 -38.00 -76.21 8.51
CA MET A 1 -37.43 -75.36 7.45
C MET A 1 -38.60 -74.60 6.86
N GLU A 2 -38.86 -73.34 7.28
CA GLU A 2 -39.70 -72.39 6.50
C GLU A 2 -39.89 -70.99 7.13
N ASP A 3 -39.31 -70.64 8.28
CA ASP A 3 -39.48 -69.29 8.85
C ASP A 3 -38.32 -68.32 8.58
N LYS A 4 -37.89 -68.19 7.32
CA LYS A 4 -36.95 -67.13 6.89
C LYS A 4 -37.17 -66.74 5.43
N LYS A 5 -38.33 -66.16 5.08
CA LYS A 5 -38.49 -65.50 3.77
C LYS A 5 -39.67 -64.54 3.68
N LYS A 6 -39.80 -63.58 4.60
CA LYS A 6 -40.81 -62.52 4.44
C LYS A 6 -40.56 -61.23 5.23
N GLU A 7 -39.29 -60.86 5.41
CA GLU A 7 -38.93 -59.62 6.11
C GLU A 7 -37.73 -58.92 5.45
N GLU A 8 -37.70 -58.85 4.11
CA GLU A 8 -36.68 -58.10 3.37
C GLU A 8 -37.23 -57.34 2.15
N ASP A 9 -38.52 -56.96 2.15
CA ASP A 9 -39.12 -56.20 1.02
C ASP A 9 -39.71 -54.85 1.45
N SER A 10 -39.13 -54.23 2.48
CA SER A 10 -39.47 -52.87 2.92
C SER A 10 -38.27 -51.92 2.84
N ILE A 11 -37.38 -52.10 1.87
CA ILE A 11 -36.45 -51.02 1.48
C ILE A 11 -37.19 -50.18 0.44
N GLY A 12 -38.10 -49.35 0.95
CA GLY A 12 -38.75 -48.31 0.18
C GLY A 12 -37.69 -47.38 -0.40
N ILE A 13 -37.37 -47.57 -1.69
CA ILE A 13 -36.70 -46.55 -2.49
C ILE A 13 -37.67 -45.38 -2.56
N LYS A 14 -37.56 -44.48 -1.59
CA LYS A 14 -38.28 -43.22 -1.53
C LYS A 14 -37.76 -42.35 -2.66
N ASN A 15 -38.45 -42.46 -3.79
CA ASN A 15 -38.34 -41.65 -4.98
C ASN A 15 -38.25 -40.17 -4.56
N ARG A 16 -37.06 -39.55 -4.68
CA ARG A 16 -36.91 -38.10 -4.48
C ARG A 16 -37.53 -37.42 -5.69
N GLU A 17 -38.83 -37.15 -5.61
CA GLU A 17 -39.54 -36.30 -6.55
C GLU A 17 -38.72 -35.02 -6.80
N GLY A 18 -38.47 -34.76 -8.08
CA GLY A 18 -37.73 -33.60 -8.54
C GLY A 18 -38.36 -32.33 -8.00
N ARG A 19 -37.64 -31.65 -7.10
CA ARG A 19 -37.98 -30.31 -6.65
C ARG A 19 -38.06 -29.42 -7.90
N LYS A 20 -39.28 -29.07 -8.34
CA LYS A 20 -39.48 -28.09 -9.40
C LYS A 20 -38.87 -26.77 -8.92
N LEU A 21 -37.69 -26.47 -9.45
CA LEU A 21 -36.96 -25.25 -9.14
C LEU A 21 -37.78 -24.09 -9.71
N SER A 22 -38.49 -23.36 -8.86
CA SER A 22 -39.26 -22.19 -9.27
C SER A 22 -38.27 -21.13 -9.79
N PHE A 23 -38.19 -21.00 -11.12
CA PHE A 23 -37.33 -20.08 -11.85
C PHE A 23 -37.23 -18.67 -11.22
N PRO A 24 -38.33 -18.02 -10.76
CA PRO A 24 -38.24 -16.69 -10.15
C PRO A 24 -37.41 -16.65 -8.85
N ARG A 25 -37.39 -17.73 -8.06
CA ARG A 25 -36.60 -17.78 -6.83
C ARG A 25 -35.10 -17.89 -7.11
N VAL A 26 -34.73 -18.62 -8.16
CA VAL A 26 -33.32 -18.74 -8.59
C VAL A 26 -32.81 -17.40 -9.10
N VAL A 27 -33.60 -16.71 -9.92
CA VAL A 27 -33.25 -15.37 -10.42
C VAL A 27 -33.09 -14.39 -9.26
N ALA A 28 -33.98 -14.41 -8.26
CA ALA A 28 -33.86 -13.58 -7.06
C ALA A 28 -32.57 -13.87 -6.27
N SER A 29 -32.21 -15.15 -6.08
CA SER A 29 -30.97 -15.53 -5.39
C SER A 29 -29.71 -15.07 -6.13
N ILE A 30 -29.69 -15.19 -7.47
CA ILE A 30 -28.57 -14.70 -8.30
C ILE A 30 -28.45 -13.18 -8.18
N PHE A 31 -29.56 -12.45 -8.23
CA PHE A 31 -29.57 -10.99 -8.08
C PHE A 31 -29.03 -10.54 -6.73
N ILE A 32 -29.41 -11.22 -5.64
CA ILE A 32 -28.91 -10.94 -4.30
C ILE A 32 -27.41 -11.21 -4.21
N ALA A 33 -26.95 -12.34 -4.76
CA ALA A 33 -25.52 -12.66 -4.78
C ALA A 33 -24.70 -11.63 -5.57
N LEU A 34 -25.24 -11.15 -6.69
CA LEU A 34 -24.60 -10.13 -7.53
C LEU A 34 -24.54 -8.77 -6.82
N LEU A 35 -25.59 -8.39 -6.10
CA LEU A 35 -25.60 -7.20 -5.25
C LEU A 35 -24.55 -7.27 -4.15
N ILE A 36 -24.42 -8.40 -3.46
CA ILE A 36 -23.41 -8.59 -2.42
C ILE A 36 -22.00 -8.50 -3.02
N LEU A 37 -21.77 -9.13 -4.17
CA LEU A 37 -20.49 -9.08 -4.87
C LEU A 37 -20.10 -7.63 -5.22
N VAL A 38 -21.01 -6.89 -5.87
CA VAL A 38 -20.78 -5.49 -6.24
C VAL A 38 -20.54 -4.63 -5.00
N PHE A 39 -21.29 -4.86 -3.92
CA PHE A 39 -21.13 -4.12 -2.67
C PHE A 39 -19.74 -4.33 -2.04
N VAL A 40 -19.25 -5.58 -1.99
CA VAL A 40 -17.91 -5.89 -1.48
C VAL A 40 -16.83 -5.23 -2.34
N PHE A 41 -16.94 -5.29 -3.67
CA PHE A 41 -16.00 -4.61 -4.57
C PHE A 41 -16.04 -3.09 -4.40
N LEU A 42 -17.22 -2.50 -4.22
CA LEU A 42 -17.38 -1.05 -4.01
C LEU A 42 -16.71 -0.59 -2.72
N VAL A 43 -16.92 -1.33 -1.62
CA VAL A 43 -16.27 -1.04 -0.33
C VAL A 43 -14.75 -1.19 -0.45
N GLY A 44 -14.28 -2.26 -1.11
CA GLY A 44 -12.86 -2.47 -1.37
C GLY A 44 -12.23 -1.33 -2.18
N TYR A 45 -12.93 -0.88 -3.23
CA TYR A 45 -12.50 0.25 -4.06
C TYR A 45 -12.44 1.56 -3.26
N MET A 46 -13.48 1.87 -2.47
CA MET A 46 -13.49 3.04 -1.59
C MET A 46 -12.33 3.05 -0.59
N VAL A 47 -12.06 1.91 0.06
CA VAL A 47 -10.92 1.78 0.98
C VAL A 47 -9.59 1.96 0.26
N SER A 48 -9.43 1.40 -0.94
CA SER A 48 -8.23 1.63 -1.76
C SER A 48 -8.06 3.10 -2.14
N PHE A 49 -9.15 3.76 -2.56
CA PHE A 49 -9.14 5.17 -2.94
C PHE A 49 -8.81 6.10 -1.77
N LEU A 50 -9.34 5.83 -0.58
CA LEU A 50 -9.01 6.59 0.63
C LEU A 50 -7.54 6.42 1.06
N ASN A 51 -6.99 5.21 0.92
CA ASN A 51 -5.57 4.98 1.18
C ASN A 51 -4.69 5.69 0.15
N TYR A 52 -5.07 5.68 -1.13
CA TYR A 52 -4.35 6.40 -2.19
C TYR A 52 -4.37 7.92 -1.94
N GLN A 53 -5.50 8.49 -1.56
CA GLN A 53 -5.58 9.92 -1.23
C GLN A 53 -4.72 10.31 -0.02
N LYS A 54 -4.64 9.47 1.01
CA LYS A 54 -3.72 9.71 2.14
C LYS A 54 -2.25 9.74 1.71
N ILE A 55 -1.91 8.92 0.72
CA ILE A 55 -0.54 8.82 0.17
C ILE A 55 -0.19 10.06 -0.64
N VAL A 56 -1.13 10.53 -1.46
CA VAL A 56 -1.00 11.79 -2.20
C VAL A 56 -0.94 12.97 -1.24
N SER A 57 -1.79 13.02 -0.21
CA SER A 57 -1.79 14.14 0.75
C SER A 57 -0.51 14.22 1.57
N ILE A 58 0.08 13.09 1.97
CA ILE A 58 1.39 13.10 2.66
C ILE A 58 2.46 13.66 1.74
N GLN A 59 2.48 13.26 0.47
CA GLN A 59 3.44 13.80 -0.49
C GLN A 59 3.16 15.25 -0.87
N ASP A 60 1.92 15.71 -0.88
CA ASP A 60 1.58 17.11 -1.10
C ASP A 60 1.92 17.96 0.12
N THR A 61 1.73 17.47 1.35
CA THR A 61 2.21 18.14 2.57
C THR A 61 3.73 18.20 2.59
N LEU A 62 4.43 17.11 2.24
CA LEU A 62 5.88 17.14 2.06
C LEU A 62 6.25 18.11 0.94
N LYS A 63 5.60 18.09 -0.22
CA LYS A 63 5.88 19.11 -1.25
C LYS A 63 5.65 20.53 -0.70
N THR A 64 4.59 20.79 0.04
CA THR A 64 4.22 22.16 0.40
C THR A 64 5.01 22.70 1.59
N ASP A 65 5.14 21.91 2.67
CA ASP A 65 5.88 22.30 3.87
C ASP A 65 7.41 22.12 3.70
N LEU A 66 7.82 21.12 2.91
CA LEU A 66 9.23 20.76 2.73
C LEU A 66 9.91 21.54 1.57
N LEU A 67 9.22 21.85 0.46
CA LEU A 67 9.79 22.64 -0.65
C LEU A 67 9.81 24.15 -0.38
N GLY A 68 8.97 24.61 0.55
CA GLY A 68 8.51 25.99 0.54
C GLY A 68 9.04 26.83 1.68
N THR A 69 10.35 27.09 1.75
CA THR A 69 10.93 28.22 2.52
C THR A 69 10.89 28.16 4.07
N GLN A 70 9.98 27.41 4.70
CA GLN A 70 9.88 27.36 6.17
C GLN A 70 11.02 26.56 6.81
N ILE A 71 11.32 25.38 6.27
CA ILE A 71 12.30 24.47 6.84
C ILE A 71 13.73 25.04 6.75
N SER A 72 14.19 25.50 5.59
CA SER A 72 15.53 26.11 5.47
C SER A 72 15.69 27.36 6.33
N GLY A 73 14.61 28.15 6.53
CA GLY A 73 14.65 29.37 7.32
C GLY A 73 14.71 29.12 8.83
N GLU A 74 13.99 28.12 9.34
CA GLU A 74 13.97 27.76 10.76
C GLU A 74 15.17 26.90 11.16
N LEU A 75 15.58 25.93 10.34
CA LEU A 75 16.75 25.08 10.60
C LEU A 75 18.05 25.88 10.68
N LEU A 76 18.25 26.83 9.76
CA LEU A 76 19.50 27.60 9.69
C LEU A 76 19.56 28.73 10.73
N LYS A 77 18.42 29.20 11.26
CA LYS A 77 18.41 30.30 12.23
C LYS A 77 18.89 29.86 13.62
N ASP A 78 18.41 28.72 14.10
CA ASP A 78 18.66 28.29 15.48
C ASP A 78 19.52 27.03 15.58
N CYS A 79 20.02 26.51 14.45
CA CYS A 79 20.77 25.25 14.37
C CYS A 79 20.06 24.10 15.12
N ASN A 80 18.73 24.12 15.11
CA ASN A 80 17.90 23.25 15.93
C ASN A 80 17.95 21.80 15.42
N GLU A 81 18.52 20.91 16.22
CA GLU A 81 18.64 19.48 15.90
C GLU A 81 17.27 18.78 15.87
N ASP A 82 16.29 19.21 16.66
CA ASP A 82 14.95 18.60 16.68
C ASP A 82 14.21 18.83 15.37
N ALA A 83 14.28 20.06 14.84
CA ALA A 83 13.68 20.38 13.54
C ALA A 83 14.32 19.57 12.39
N PHE A 84 15.63 19.36 12.46
CA PHE A 84 16.37 18.50 11.52
C PHE A 84 15.95 17.03 11.59
N ASN A 85 15.77 16.52 12.81
CA ASN A 85 15.34 15.15 13.02
C ASN A 85 13.91 14.92 12.51
N VAL A 86 12.99 15.86 12.77
CA VAL A 86 11.60 15.81 12.26
C VAL A 86 11.57 15.77 10.74
N PHE A 87 12.34 16.64 10.08
CA PHE A 87 12.47 16.67 8.62
C PHE A 87 12.98 15.34 8.03
N SER A 88 13.95 14.72 8.70
CA SER A 88 14.49 13.41 8.29
C SER A 88 13.49 12.27 8.53
N GLU A 89 12.76 12.30 9.66
CA GLU A 89 11.71 11.33 9.97
C GLU A 89 10.54 11.39 8.96
N GLU A 90 10.23 12.59 8.48
CA GLU A 90 9.23 12.80 7.43
C GLU A 90 9.64 12.18 6.08
N LEU A 91 10.91 12.30 5.71
CA LEU A 91 11.46 11.63 4.53
C LEU A 91 11.40 10.11 4.67
N ASP A 92 11.73 9.57 5.85
CA ASP A 92 11.64 8.13 6.13
C ASP A 92 10.19 7.62 6.01
N LYS A 93 9.22 8.37 6.55
CA LYS A 93 7.80 8.05 6.41
C LYS A 93 7.36 8.01 4.95
N ALA A 94 7.84 8.96 4.12
CA ALA A 94 7.57 8.99 2.70
C ALA A 94 8.08 7.72 1.99
N GLY A 95 9.33 7.30 2.30
CA GLY A 95 9.92 6.08 1.76
C GLY A 95 9.17 4.82 2.17
N ALA A 96 8.80 4.70 3.46
CA ALA A 96 8.03 3.56 3.96
C ALA A 96 6.66 3.42 3.25
N LEU A 97 6.04 4.56 2.94
CA LEU A 97 4.75 4.61 2.28
C LEU A 97 4.83 4.23 0.79
N ILE A 98 5.94 4.54 0.11
CA ILE A 98 6.23 3.99 -1.23
C ILE A 98 6.39 2.48 -1.18
N SER A 99 7.06 1.93 -0.16
CA SER A 99 7.17 0.47 -0.01
C SER A 99 5.82 -0.22 0.16
N VAL A 100 4.89 0.41 0.90
CA VAL A 100 3.49 -0.06 0.99
C VAL A 100 2.79 -0.01 -0.36
N LEU A 101 2.98 1.05 -1.13
CA LEU A 101 2.44 1.16 -2.49
C LEU A 101 2.97 0.06 -3.41
N GLU A 102 4.28 -0.20 -3.41
CA GLU A 102 4.89 -1.27 -4.18
C GLU A 102 4.28 -2.64 -3.85
N THR A 103 4.01 -2.88 -2.57
CA THR A 103 3.43 -4.14 -2.11
C THR A 103 1.98 -4.31 -2.59
N ARG A 104 1.22 -3.21 -2.70
CA ARG A 104 -0.21 -3.24 -3.07
C ARG A 104 -0.44 -3.22 -4.58
N PHE A 105 0.29 -2.38 -5.32
CA PHE A 105 0.06 -2.12 -6.74
C PHE A 105 1.14 -2.72 -7.63
N GLY A 106 2.29 -3.09 -7.07
CA GLY A 106 3.44 -3.59 -7.80
C GLY A 106 4.47 -2.50 -8.07
N LYS A 107 5.74 -2.91 -8.21
CA LYS A 107 6.87 -1.98 -8.38
C LYS A 107 6.83 -1.17 -9.67
N ASN A 108 6.17 -1.70 -10.70
CA ASN A 108 6.08 -1.14 -12.05
C ASN A 108 4.73 -0.47 -12.35
N ASP A 109 3.85 -0.32 -11.37
CA ASP A 109 2.62 0.44 -11.52
C ASP A 109 2.94 1.92 -11.78
N GLU A 110 2.22 2.55 -12.71
CA GLU A 110 2.47 3.92 -13.16
C GLU A 110 2.38 4.93 -12.00
N SER A 111 1.38 4.77 -11.13
CA SER A 111 1.18 5.60 -9.95
C SER A 111 2.35 5.48 -8.97
N VAL A 112 2.87 4.26 -8.79
CA VAL A 112 4.03 3.98 -7.92
C VAL A 112 5.31 4.58 -8.49
N LEU A 113 5.51 4.48 -9.80
CA LEU A 113 6.65 5.09 -10.50
C LEU A 113 6.64 6.61 -10.39
N GLU A 114 5.46 7.24 -10.46
CA GLU A 114 5.32 8.69 -10.26
C GLU A 114 5.71 9.11 -8.83
N GLN A 115 5.26 8.35 -7.82
CA GLN A 115 5.63 8.64 -6.43
C GLN A 115 7.13 8.47 -6.18
N LYS A 116 7.77 7.46 -6.77
CA LYS A 116 9.24 7.29 -6.68
C LYS A 116 10.02 8.47 -7.25
N LYS A 117 9.58 9.00 -8.39
CA LYS A 117 10.19 10.20 -9.00
C LYS A 117 10.06 11.41 -8.06
N THR A 118 8.87 11.60 -7.51
CA THR A 118 8.61 12.67 -6.52
C THR A 118 9.53 12.52 -5.31
N TYR A 119 9.60 11.33 -4.72
CA TYR A 119 10.45 11.06 -3.57
C TYR A 119 11.92 11.37 -3.84
N THR A 120 12.44 10.96 -5.00
CA THR A 120 13.85 11.22 -5.38
C THR A 120 14.15 12.73 -5.42
N LEU A 121 13.19 13.55 -5.86
CA LEU A 121 13.34 15.00 -5.86
C LEU A 121 13.37 15.58 -4.44
N ILE A 122 12.49 15.09 -3.58
CA ILE A 122 12.42 15.47 -2.17
C ILE A 122 13.72 15.09 -1.44
N GLU A 123 14.23 13.87 -1.68
CA GLU A 123 15.49 13.39 -1.13
C GLU A 123 16.68 14.26 -1.55
N LEU A 124 16.74 14.69 -2.82
CA LEU A 124 17.80 15.58 -3.29
C LEU A 124 17.78 16.94 -2.58
N GLN A 125 16.60 17.46 -2.28
CA GLN A 125 16.46 18.71 -1.54
C GLN A 125 16.79 18.56 -0.07
N HIS A 126 16.40 17.44 0.54
CA HIS A 126 16.84 17.06 1.88
C HIS A 126 18.38 17.07 1.95
N PHE A 127 19.05 16.45 0.99
CA PHE A 127 20.51 16.48 0.91
C PHE A 127 21.09 17.90 0.82
N LEU A 128 20.50 18.79 0.01
CA LEU A 128 20.93 20.18 -0.05
C LEU A 128 20.73 20.91 1.28
N ALA A 129 19.59 20.70 1.95
CA ALA A 129 19.31 21.28 3.26
C ALA A 129 20.29 20.76 4.34
N VAL A 130 20.61 19.47 4.34
CA VAL A 130 21.61 18.87 5.23
C VAL A 130 22.98 19.49 5.00
N LYS A 131 23.36 19.71 3.74
CA LYS A 131 24.64 20.34 3.38
C LYS A 131 24.69 21.79 3.87
N ASP A 132 23.62 22.55 3.68
CA ASP A 132 23.55 23.94 4.14
C ASP A 132 23.56 24.02 5.66
N TYR A 133 22.84 23.14 6.36
CA TYR A 133 22.86 23.03 7.83
C TYR A 133 24.25 22.63 8.35
N SER A 134 24.89 21.62 7.73
CA SER A 134 26.24 21.18 8.09
C SER A 134 27.26 22.32 7.99
N ASN A 135 27.20 23.10 6.91
CA ASN A 135 28.09 24.25 6.69
C ASN A 135 27.75 25.43 7.61
N GLY A 136 26.47 25.77 7.76
CA GLY A 136 26.00 26.92 8.54
C GLY A 136 26.18 26.73 10.06
N CYS A 137 26.00 25.49 10.55
CA CYS A 137 26.08 25.15 11.96
C CYS A 137 27.39 24.47 12.37
N ASN A 138 28.34 24.32 11.44
CA ASN A 138 29.65 23.69 11.65
C ASN A 138 29.54 22.26 12.24
N LYS A 139 28.59 21.47 11.73
CA LYS A 139 28.31 20.09 12.13
C LYS A 139 28.83 19.14 11.05
N SER A 140 29.58 18.11 11.44
CA SER A 140 29.98 17.05 10.50
C SER A 140 28.87 16.00 10.37
N ILE A 141 28.09 16.06 9.30
CA ILE A 141 27.01 15.10 9.02
C ILE A 141 27.42 14.24 7.82
N ASN A 142 27.39 12.92 7.99
CA ASN A 142 27.54 11.97 6.90
C ASN A 142 26.17 11.68 6.30
N THR A 143 25.96 12.06 5.04
CA THR A 143 24.69 11.80 4.35
C THR A 143 24.79 10.57 3.47
N ILE A 144 23.81 9.68 3.58
CA ILE A 144 23.66 8.50 2.72
C ILE A 144 22.40 8.72 1.89
N LEU A 145 22.50 8.51 0.58
CA LEU A 145 21.39 8.64 -0.38
C LEU A 145 20.95 7.26 -0.84
N PHE A 146 19.64 7.03 -0.85
CA PHE A 146 19.00 5.77 -1.20
C PHE A 146 18.11 5.95 -2.44
N PHE A 147 18.71 5.70 -3.61
CA PHE A 147 17.98 5.76 -4.87
C PHE A 147 17.19 4.47 -5.13
N TYR A 148 15.93 4.63 -5.52
CA TYR A 148 15.08 3.52 -5.94
C TYR A 148 15.46 3.04 -7.35
N SER A 149 15.65 1.73 -7.50
CA SER A 149 15.77 1.05 -8.80
C SER A 149 14.90 -0.20 -8.82
N ASN A 150 14.20 -0.41 -9.93
CA ASN A 150 13.42 -1.64 -10.17
C ASN A 150 14.20 -2.68 -10.98
N ASP A 151 15.43 -2.36 -11.40
CA ASP A 151 16.26 -3.30 -12.15
C ASP A 151 16.85 -4.33 -11.18
N GLU A 152 16.53 -5.60 -11.43
CA GLU A 152 16.88 -6.76 -10.61
C GLU A 152 18.39 -6.91 -10.41
N ALA A 153 19.20 -6.44 -11.37
CA ALA A 153 20.65 -6.47 -11.27
C ALA A 153 21.19 -5.60 -10.12
N TYR A 154 20.45 -4.55 -9.73
CA TYR A 154 20.83 -3.67 -8.62
C TYR A 154 20.25 -4.13 -7.28
N GLY A 155 19.15 -4.88 -7.28
CA GLY A 155 18.52 -5.40 -6.06
C GLY A 155 19.43 -6.34 -5.27
N GLN A 156 20.20 -7.20 -5.96
CA GLN A 156 21.14 -8.11 -5.30
C GLN A 156 22.37 -7.36 -4.75
N ARG A 157 22.90 -6.39 -5.52
CA ARG A 157 24.07 -5.60 -5.12
C ARG A 157 23.80 -4.69 -3.92
N ALA A 158 22.62 -4.08 -3.82
CA ALA A 158 22.28 -3.20 -2.71
C ALA A 158 22.28 -3.93 -1.35
N GLY A 159 21.80 -5.19 -1.33
CA GLY A 159 21.78 -6.02 -0.12
C GLY A 159 23.17 -6.45 0.37
N ASP A 160 24.15 -6.54 -0.54
CA ASP A 160 25.52 -6.94 -0.21
C ASP A 160 26.38 -5.79 0.33
N ILE A 161 26.07 -4.55 -0.04
CA ILE A 161 26.80 -3.34 0.40
C ILE A 161 26.30 -2.85 1.77
N GLY A 162 25.07 -3.22 2.15
CA GLY A 162 24.44 -2.86 3.43
C GLY A 162 24.71 -3.83 4.60
N LYS A 163 25.55 -4.85 4.42
CA LYS A 163 26.02 -5.76 5.48
C LYS A 163 27.42 -5.35 5.95
#